data_AF-A0A2V7S4R9-F1
#
_entry.id   AF-A0A2V7S4R9-F1
#
_cell.length_a   1.000
_cell.length_b   1.000
_cell.length_c   1.000
_cell.angle_alpha   90.00
_cell.angle_beta   90.00
_cell.angle_gamma   90.00
#
_symmetry.space_group_name_H-M   'P 1'
#
loop_
_entity.id
_entity.type
_entity.pdbx_description
1 polymer ?
#
loop_
_entity_poly.entity_id
_entity_poly.type
_entity_poly.pdbx_seq_one_letter_code
_entity_poly.pdbx_strand_id
1 'polypeptide(L)'
;MTRSPRNLLSLSTTITFEAADLPADALALLDHHLLDLGGADGDPEAGDPIQYDELRVAHDQGEVEIVVYNRAIVLFTSDSEAMKRIHQGCCRLDDLATRHRRA
;
A
#
# COMPACT_ATOMS: atom_id res chain seq x y z
N MET A 1 2.05 18.22 -4.09
CA MET A 1 2.25 18.76 -2.72
C MET A 1 1.81 17.69 -1.75
N THR A 2 2.70 16.77 -1.40
CA THR A 2 2.44 15.71 -0.42
C THR A 2 2.34 16.34 0.96
N ARG A 3 1.14 16.32 1.56
CA ARG A 3 0.95 16.71 2.95
C ARG A 3 1.58 15.63 3.81
N SER A 4 2.86 15.79 4.15
CA SER A 4 3.49 15.03 5.22
C SER A 4 2.69 15.28 6.52
N PRO A 5 2.16 14.24 7.17
CA PRO A 5 1.36 14.42 8.38
C PRO A 5 2.28 14.87 9.51
N ARG A 6 2.13 16.12 9.92
CA ARG A 6 2.82 16.71 11.07
C ARG A 6 2.12 16.32 12.37
N ASN A 7 2.42 15.14 12.94
CA ASN A 7 2.52 14.94 14.40
C ASN A 7 3.13 13.56 14.76
N LEU A 8 3.73 13.47 15.93
CA LEU A 8 4.69 12.46 16.42
C LEU A 8 4.12 11.03 16.57
N LEU A 9 4.98 10.01 16.32
CA LEU A 9 4.78 8.55 16.49
C LEU A 9 3.96 7.79 15.41
N SER A 10 3.79 8.30 14.19
CA SER A 10 3.14 7.51 13.13
C SER A 10 3.94 6.26 12.72
N LEU A 11 3.24 5.12 12.56
CA LEU A 11 3.79 3.93 11.92
C LEU A 11 3.70 4.11 10.41
N SER A 12 4.82 4.40 9.76
CA SER A 12 4.88 4.66 8.33
C SER A 12 5.58 3.53 7.57
N THR A 13 4.93 2.98 6.55
CA THR A 13 5.54 2.02 5.61
C THR A 13 5.39 2.56 4.20
N THR A 14 6.50 2.78 3.49
CA THR A 14 6.48 3.14 2.07
C THR A 14 7.15 2.04 1.26
N ILE A 15 6.44 1.56 0.23
CA ILE A 15 6.93 0.54 -0.69
C ILE A 15 6.89 1.12 -2.11
N THR A 16 8.01 1.01 -2.83
CA THR A 16 8.13 1.50 -4.21
C THR A 16 8.69 0.41 -5.10
N PHE A 17 8.00 0.14 -6.20
CA PHE A 17 8.42 -0.83 -7.21
C PHE A 17 8.17 -0.30 -8.62
N GLU A 18 9.09 -0.63 -9.52
CA GLU A 18 8.86 -0.56 -10.97
C GLU A 18 8.22 -1.88 -11.41
N ALA A 19 7.17 -1.82 -12.23
CA ALA A 19 6.50 -3.02 -12.72
C ALA A 19 7.47 -3.97 -13.47
N ALA A 20 8.48 -3.43 -14.13
CA ALA A 20 9.51 -4.22 -14.82
C ALA A 20 10.35 -5.10 -13.88
N ASP A 21 10.47 -4.71 -12.61
CA ASP A 21 11.27 -5.42 -11.60
C ASP A 21 10.43 -6.41 -10.76
N LEU A 22 9.13 -6.49 -11.03
CA LEU A 22 8.21 -7.35 -10.28
C LEU A 22 8.14 -8.76 -10.88
N PRO A 23 8.20 -9.80 -10.04
CA PRO A 23 7.97 -11.16 -10.51
C PRO A 23 6.52 -11.35 -10.99
N ALA A 24 6.30 -12.34 -11.84
CA ALA A 24 5.02 -12.55 -12.53
C ALA A 24 3.81 -12.72 -11.58
N ASP A 25 4.01 -13.26 -10.39
CA ASP A 25 2.99 -13.40 -9.34
C ASP A 25 2.62 -12.08 -8.66
N ALA A 26 3.55 -11.12 -8.59
CA ALA A 26 3.31 -9.75 -8.16
C ALA A 26 2.63 -8.91 -9.25
N LEU A 27 3.03 -9.11 -10.52
CA LEU A 27 2.37 -8.50 -11.67
C LEU A 27 0.91 -8.95 -11.78
N ALA A 28 0.62 -10.25 -11.59
CA ALA A 28 -0.75 -10.76 -11.57
C ALA A 28 -1.58 -10.13 -10.43
N LEU A 29 -0.96 -9.82 -9.29
CA LEU A 29 -1.63 -9.14 -8.17
C LEU A 29 -1.95 -7.67 -8.50
N LEU A 30 -1.09 -6.99 -9.26
CA LEU A 30 -1.37 -5.65 -9.77
C LEU A 30 -2.52 -5.64 -10.77
N ASP A 31 -2.55 -6.65 -11.64
CA ASP A 31 -3.59 -6.88 -12.65
C ASP A 31 -4.95 -7.27 -12.04
N HIS A 32 -4.98 -7.72 -10.78
CA HIS A 32 -6.22 -7.96 -10.01
C HIS A 32 -6.90 -6.67 -9.51
N HIS A 33 -6.92 -5.63 -10.34
CA HIS A 33 -7.54 -4.32 -10.08
C HIS A 33 -6.91 -3.52 -8.94
N LEU A 34 -5.67 -3.84 -8.51
CA LEU A 34 -5.03 -3.03 -7.48
C LEU A 34 -4.67 -1.63 -8.01
N LEU A 35 -4.32 -1.55 -9.30
CA LEU A 35 -4.09 -0.27 -9.99
C LEU A 35 -5.35 0.60 -10.06
N ASP A 36 -6.54 -0.01 -10.04
CA ASP A 36 -7.83 0.72 -10.02
C ASP A 36 -8.15 1.30 -8.64
N LEU A 37 -7.41 0.92 -7.59
CA LEU A 37 -7.61 1.37 -6.20
C LEU A 37 -6.75 2.59 -5.84
N GLY A 38 -6.20 3.28 -6.84
CA GLY A 38 -5.44 4.52 -6.64
C GLY A 38 -6.22 5.55 -5.82
N GLY A 39 -5.54 6.22 -4.89
CA GLY A 39 -6.16 7.20 -3.98
C GLY A 39 -5.84 6.95 -2.51
N ALA A 40 -6.64 7.55 -1.63
CA ALA A 40 -6.49 7.43 -0.19
C ALA A 40 -7.67 6.67 0.42
N ASP A 41 -7.36 5.64 1.19
CA ASP A 41 -8.32 4.82 1.94
C ASP A 41 -8.10 4.93 3.45
N GLY A 42 -9.18 4.76 4.22
CA GLY A 42 -9.17 4.84 5.68
C GLY A 42 -9.30 6.27 6.22
N ASP A 43 -9.36 6.37 7.55
CA ASP A 43 -9.58 7.63 8.26
C ASP A 43 -8.26 8.12 8.89
N PRO A 44 -7.69 9.27 8.48
CA PRO A 44 -6.46 9.82 9.06
C PRO A 44 -6.61 10.32 10.50
N GLU A 45 -7.83 10.43 11.03
CA GLU A 45 -8.10 10.86 12.40
C GLU A 45 -8.42 9.68 13.34
N ALA A 46 -8.52 8.46 12.82
CA ALA A 46 -8.75 7.27 13.62
C ALA A 46 -7.44 6.75 14.25
N GLY A 47 -7.48 6.26 15.49
CA GLY A 47 -6.34 5.59 16.13
C GLY A 47 -5.22 6.51 16.64
N ASP A 48 -4.47 6.00 17.61
CA ASP A 48 -3.27 6.64 18.17
C ASP A 48 -2.28 5.55 18.64
N PRO A 49 -1.09 5.43 18.03
CA PRO A 49 -0.59 6.23 16.92
C PRO A 49 -1.31 5.95 15.60
N ILE A 50 -1.34 6.95 14.71
CA ILE A 50 -1.89 6.80 13.35
C ILE A 50 -0.95 5.92 12.51
N GLN A 51 -1.52 4.89 11.88
CA GLN A 51 -0.82 4.10 10.86
C GLN A 51 -0.97 4.74 9.48
N TYR A 52 0.12 4.83 8.74
CA TYR A 52 0.20 5.35 7.39
C TYR A 52 0.96 4.36 6.50
N ASP A 53 0.27 3.77 5.53
CA ASP A 53 0.90 2.92 4.53
C ASP A 53 0.80 3.58 3.16
N GLU A 54 1.89 3.59 2.42
CA GLU A 54 1.99 4.18 1.09
C GLU A 54 2.58 3.14 0.14
N LEU A 55 1.85 2.87 -0.93
CA LEU A 55 2.28 1.99 -2.01
C LEU A 55 2.33 2.78 -3.30
N ARG A 56 3.50 2.78 -3.94
CA ARG A 56 3.73 3.38 -5.25
C ARG A 56 4.19 2.32 -6.23
N VAL A 57 3.48 2.24 -7.34
CA VAL A 57 3.79 1.30 -8.42
C VAL A 57 3.86 2.08 -9.72
N ALA A 58 5.05 2.11 -10.31
CA ALA A 58 5.27 2.68 -11.62
C ALA A 58 5.11 1.58 -12.68
N HIS A 59 4.33 1.87 -13.73
CA HIS A 59 4.13 0.99 -14.87
C HIS A 59 4.10 1.77 -16.19
N ASP A 60 3.99 1.05 -17.30
CA ASP A 60 4.04 1.59 -18.66
C ASP A 60 2.96 2.63 -18.99
N GLN A 61 1.82 2.61 -18.27
CA GLN A 61 0.72 3.55 -18.48
C GLN A 61 0.69 4.70 -17.44
N GLY A 62 1.61 4.70 -16.46
CA GLY A 62 1.70 5.73 -15.44
C GLY A 62 2.15 5.22 -14.07
N GLU A 63 2.04 6.08 -13.06
CA GLU A 63 2.28 5.72 -11.66
C GLU A 63 0.94 5.66 -10.92
N VAL A 64 0.74 4.60 -10.15
CA VAL A 64 -0.39 4.48 -9.23
C VAL A 64 0.12 4.62 -7.80
N GLU A 65 -0.50 5.54 -7.06
CA GLU A 65 -0.26 5.78 -5.64
C GLU A 65 -1.50 5.38 -4.83
N ILE A 66 -1.29 4.50 -3.85
CA ILE A 66 -2.30 4.08 -2.89
C ILE A 66 -1.82 4.48 -1.50
N VAL A 67 -2.61 5.27 -0.80
CA VAL A 67 -2.37 5.69 0.57
C VAL A 67 -3.41 5.04 1.47
N VAL A 68 -3.00 4.41 2.56
CA VAL A 68 -3.92 3.82 3.53
C VAL A 68 -3.64 4.36 4.92
N TYR A 69 -4.65 4.95 5.54
CA TYR A 69 -4.64 5.29 6.96
C TYR A 69 -5.26 4.18 7.78
N ASN A 70 -4.62 3.82 8.89
CA ASN A 70 -5.18 2.91 9.89
C ASN A 70 -5.66 1.57 9.32
N ARG A 71 -4.87 1.03 8.37
CA ARG A 71 -5.17 -0.20 7.64
C ARG A 71 -5.61 -1.35 8.55
N ALA A 72 -4.93 -1.55 9.68
CA ALA A 72 -5.30 -2.60 10.63
C ALA A 72 -6.69 -2.37 11.25
N ILE A 73 -7.03 -1.13 11.60
CA ILE A 73 -8.36 -0.77 12.14
C ILE A 73 -9.42 -1.02 11.08
N VAL A 74 -9.21 -0.55 9.84
CA VAL A 74 -10.18 -0.71 8.73
C VAL A 74 -10.37 -2.19 8.40
N LEU A 75 -9.30 -2.99 8.35
CA LEU A 75 -9.38 -4.45 8.14
C LEU A 75 -10.13 -5.17 9.27
N PHE A 76 -9.97 -4.70 10.51
CA PHE A 76 -10.60 -5.33 11.66
C PHE A 76 -12.08 -4.95 11.82
N THR A 77 -12.43 -3.72 11.43
CA THR A 77 -13.76 -3.13 11.69
C THR A 77 -14.67 -3.11 10.48
N SER A 78 -14.12 -3.26 9.28
CA SER A 78 -14.89 -3.29 8.02
C SER A 78 -14.67 -4.59 7.27
N ASP A 79 -15.64 -4.95 6.42
CA ASP A 79 -15.54 -6.07 5.50
C ASP A 79 -15.16 -5.61 4.08
N SER A 80 -14.40 -4.52 3.96
CA SER A 80 -14.06 -3.91 2.67
C SER A 80 -13.20 -4.85 1.82
N GLU A 81 -13.76 -5.36 0.73
CA GLU A 81 -13.04 -6.16 -0.26
C GLU A 81 -11.88 -5.39 -0.89
N ALA A 82 -12.03 -4.07 -1.10
CA ALA A 82 -10.94 -3.21 -1.57
C ALA A 82 -9.78 -3.22 -0.56
N MET A 83 -10.07 -3.07 0.74
CA MET A 83 -9.05 -3.08 1.78
C MET A 83 -8.35 -4.45 1.91
N LYS A 84 -9.09 -5.55 1.77
CA LYS A 84 -8.51 -6.90 1.73
C LYS A 84 -7.54 -7.08 0.57
N ARG A 85 -7.90 -6.57 -0.63
CA ARG A 85 -7.01 -6.59 -1.80
C ARG A 85 -5.77 -5.74 -1.59
N ILE A 86 -5.92 -4.53 -1.05
CA ILE A 86 -4.77 -3.64 -0.75
C ILE A 86 -3.85 -4.30 0.28
N HIS A 87 -4.39 -4.91 1.33
CA HIS A 87 -3.61 -5.64 2.33
C HIS A 87 -2.81 -6.79 1.73
N GLN A 88 -3.45 -7.63 0.92
CA GLN A 88 -2.78 -8.72 0.19
C GLN A 88 -1.70 -8.18 -0.75
N GLY A 89 -2.01 -7.07 -1.44
CA GLY A 89 -1.11 -6.21 -2.20
C GLY A 89 0.20 -5.93 -1.47
N CYS A 90 0.08 -5.17 -0.39
CA CYS A 90 1.22 -4.75 0.40
C CYS A 90 2.00 -5.92 1.02
N CYS A 91 1.34 -6.92 1.61
CA CYS A 91 2.05 -8.04 2.22
C CYS A 91 2.93 -8.81 1.22
N ARG A 92 2.43 -9.04 0.00
CA ARG A 92 3.22 -9.69 -1.04
C ARG A 92 4.39 -8.82 -1.50
N LEU A 93 4.18 -7.52 -1.65
CA LEU A 93 5.22 -6.58 -2.05
C LEU A 93 6.29 -6.39 -0.96
N ASP A 94 5.91 -6.40 0.32
CA ASP A 94 6.84 -6.39 1.47
C ASP A 94 7.70 -7.67 1.50
N ASP A 95 7.09 -8.84 1.25
CA ASP A 95 7.81 -10.11 1.15
C ASP A 95 8.84 -10.07 0.01
N LEU A 96 8.49 -9.48 -1.13
CA LEU A 96 9.38 -9.32 -2.27
C LEU A 96 10.51 -8.33 -1.99
N ALA A 97 10.21 -7.18 -1.39
CA ALA A 97 11.21 -6.21 -0.96
C ALA A 97 12.20 -6.86 0.02
N THR A 98 11.69 -7.69 0.92
CA THR A 98 12.50 -8.42 1.91
C THR A 98 13.39 -9.47 1.24
N ARG A 99 12.88 -10.22 0.26
CA ARG A 99 13.67 -11.18 -0.53
C ARG A 99 14.76 -10.48 -1.33
N HIS A 100 14.43 -9.38 -2.01
CA HIS A 100 15.39 -8.60 -2.79
C HIS A 100 16.54 -8.05 -1.92
N ARG A 101 16.25 -7.58 -0.70
CA ARG A 101 17.30 -7.10 0.23
C ARG A 101 18.27 -8.20 0.68
N ARG A 102 17.89 -9.48 0.55
CA ARG A 102 18.70 -10.63 0.99
C ARG A 102 19.51 -11.28 -0.14
N ALA A 103 19.25 -10.92 -1.40
CA ALA A 103 19.98 -11.39 -2.57
C ALA A 103 21.23 -10.54 -2.83
#